data_AF-A0A371JNB0-F1
#
_entry.id   AF-A0A371JNB0-F1
#
_cell.length_a   1.000
_cell.length_b   1.000
_cell.length_c   1.000
_cell.angle_alpha   90.00
_cell.angle_beta   90.00
_cell.angle_gamma   90.00
#
_symmetry.space_group_name_H-M   'P 1'
#
loop_
_entity.id
_entity.type
_entity.pdbx_description
1 polymer ?
#
loop_
_entity_poly.entity_id
_entity_poly.type
_entity_poly.pdbx_seq_one_letter_code
_entity_poly.pdbx_strand_id
1 'polypeptide(L)'
;MSIWYHIGKKQDDFGQVWLALSILCWSFSGLVEIVSWENMGLGLHFKEGFRSIFSLLNSLFILLALPWFRYLPKPFEPLIKSNFWPYVIGVPFVFALLPTLHKMFLASTASIISELDVYYAILTLFFLGFVLWESFVKRRLPLLGWLSIITVFITLLAQMYKLLDDTINLLLFSAIFKTSLIMLFFALALSWVKELTETVIPAPHQLKLHFFRKSGLPNKENFQVSMQGFSRNEDRVVSLTPALYKLFKLFAERKLVEADGWLEIKPKNFDVSKTYDINDHNELKRLISALLDGLFGKNCWTKDKHFVPLKTTLFEMSEQRERKIRLLLPKENITIENEG
;
A
#
# COMPACT_ATOMS: atom_id res chain seq x y z
N MET A 1 -19.89 8.65 5.61
CA MET A 1 -19.17 9.94 5.55
C MET A 1 -18.65 10.40 6.91
N SER A 2 -19.45 10.45 7.98
CA SER A 2 -19.00 10.92 9.31
C SER A 2 -17.80 10.14 9.86
N ILE A 3 -17.80 8.81 9.73
CA ILE A 3 -16.71 7.93 10.18
C ILE A 3 -15.41 8.23 9.41
N TRP A 4 -15.49 8.41 8.09
CA TRP A 4 -14.34 8.65 7.23
C TRP A 4 -13.75 10.05 7.40
N TYR A 5 -14.59 11.07 7.63
CA TYR A 5 -14.14 12.42 8.00
C TYR A 5 -13.46 12.44 9.38
N HIS A 6 -13.99 11.68 10.34
CA HIS A 6 -13.41 11.61 11.69
C HIS A 6 -12.08 10.83 11.72
N ILE A 7 -11.96 9.77 10.93
CA ILE A 7 -10.70 9.01 10.77
C ILE A 7 -9.67 9.82 9.98
N GLY A 8 -10.06 10.42 8.85
CA GLY A 8 -9.17 11.23 8.01
C GLY A 8 -8.59 12.45 8.73
N LYS A 9 -9.39 13.14 9.56
CA LYS A 9 -8.92 14.29 10.37
C LYS A 9 -7.97 13.89 11.52
N LYS A 10 -8.10 12.67 12.06
CA LYS A 10 -7.25 12.19 13.16
C LYS A 10 -5.96 11.51 12.69
N GLN A 11 -5.92 11.03 11.44
CA GLN A 11 -4.77 10.31 10.87
C GLN A 11 -4.08 11.07 9.71
N ASP A 12 -4.46 12.31 9.42
CA ASP A 12 -3.99 13.12 8.28
C ASP A 12 -4.14 12.44 6.91
N ASP A 13 -5.06 11.47 6.79
CA ASP A 13 -5.34 10.74 5.55
C ASP A 13 -6.57 11.33 4.83
N PHE A 14 -6.37 12.47 4.16
CA PHE A 14 -7.43 13.12 3.39
C PHE A 14 -7.77 12.38 2.09
N GLY A 15 -6.91 11.46 1.61
CA GLY A 15 -7.16 10.68 0.39
C GLY A 15 -8.43 9.85 0.47
N GLN A 16 -8.67 9.24 1.63
CA GLN A 16 -9.89 8.49 1.95
C GLN A 16 -11.16 9.35 1.85
N VAL A 17 -11.09 10.62 2.29
CA VAL A 17 -12.21 11.56 2.22
C VAL A 17 -12.55 11.90 0.77
N TRP A 18 -11.54 12.16 -0.06
CA TRP A 18 -11.73 12.45 -1.48
C TRP A 18 -12.34 11.26 -2.23
N LEU A 19 -11.87 10.03 -1.99
CA LEU A 19 -12.48 8.84 -2.59
C LEU A 19 -13.95 8.65 -2.17
N ALA A 20 -14.27 8.94 -0.91
CA ALA A 20 -15.66 8.86 -0.44
C ALA A 20 -16.56 9.91 -1.12
N LEU A 21 -16.06 11.13 -1.32
CA LEU A 21 -16.76 12.18 -2.08
C LEU A 21 -16.97 11.77 -3.55
N SER A 22 -15.98 11.11 -4.15
CA SER A 22 -16.10 10.56 -5.51
C SER A 22 -17.25 9.57 -5.64
N ILE A 23 -17.35 8.59 -4.72
CA ILE A 23 -18.45 7.61 -4.71
C ILE A 23 -19.80 8.30 -4.49
N LEU A 24 -19.85 9.33 -3.64
CA LEU A 24 -21.05 10.12 -3.38
C LEU A 24 -21.53 10.86 -4.65
N CYS A 25 -20.63 11.37 -5.50
CA CYS A 25 -21.00 11.94 -6.80
C CYS A 25 -21.69 10.92 -7.72
N TRP A 26 -21.26 9.66 -7.72
CA TRP A 26 -21.96 8.62 -8.48
C TRP A 26 -23.35 8.33 -7.94
N SER A 27 -23.52 8.33 -6.61
CA SER A 27 -24.84 8.16 -5.98
C SER A 27 -25.79 9.29 -6.36
N PHE A 28 -25.34 10.56 -6.31
CA PHE A 28 -26.16 11.69 -6.74
C PHE A 28 -26.44 11.69 -8.25
N SER A 29 -25.46 11.31 -9.08
CA SER A 29 -25.70 11.12 -10.53
C SER A 29 -26.81 10.10 -10.79
N GLY A 30 -26.85 8.99 -10.05
CA GLY A 30 -27.92 7.99 -10.16
C GLY A 30 -29.27 8.52 -9.66
N LEU A 31 -29.29 9.28 -8.58
CA LEU A 31 -30.50 9.92 -8.07
C LEU A 31 -31.11 10.89 -9.09
N VAL A 32 -30.27 11.69 -9.76
CA VAL A 32 -30.70 12.59 -10.84
C VAL A 32 -31.35 11.81 -11.99
N GLU A 33 -30.80 10.66 -12.36
CA GLU A 33 -31.39 9.79 -13.40
C GLU A 33 -32.77 9.26 -13.00
N ILE A 34 -32.95 8.87 -11.73
CA ILE A 34 -34.24 8.38 -11.20
C ILE A 34 -35.26 9.52 -11.11
N VAL A 35 -34.91 10.67 -10.54
CA VAL A 35 -35.84 11.80 -10.40
C VAL A 35 -36.24 12.37 -11.76
N SER A 36 -35.31 12.38 -12.73
CA SER A 36 -35.61 12.82 -14.10
C SER A 36 -36.43 11.79 -14.89
N TRP A 37 -36.60 10.56 -14.40
CA TRP A 37 -37.45 9.54 -15.02
C TRP A 37 -38.94 9.88 -14.83
N GLU A 38 -39.31 10.45 -13.68
CA GLU A 38 -40.70 10.71 -13.31
C GLU A 38 -41.33 11.95 -14.00
N ASN A 39 -40.74 12.45 -15.09
CA ASN A 39 -41.25 13.59 -15.86
C ASN A 39 -41.55 14.84 -15.00
N MET A 40 -40.82 15.01 -13.91
CA MET A 40 -40.92 16.14 -12.99
C MET A 40 -40.24 17.38 -13.60
N GLY A 41 -40.65 17.81 -14.79
CA GLY A 41 -40.39 19.12 -15.40
C GLY A 41 -38.93 19.59 -15.59
N LEU A 42 -37.92 18.81 -15.20
CA LEU A 42 -36.52 19.18 -15.36
C LEU A 42 -36.17 19.09 -16.86
N GLY A 43 -35.92 20.22 -17.50
CA GLY A 43 -35.55 20.28 -18.91
C GLY A 43 -34.38 19.34 -19.24
N LEU A 44 -34.41 18.73 -20.42
CA LEU A 44 -33.42 17.73 -20.88
C LEU A 44 -31.96 18.24 -20.74
N HIS A 45 -31.76 19.54 -20.92
CA HIS A 45 -30.49 20.24 -20.72
C HIS A 45 -29.98 20.22 -19.27
N PHE A 46 -30.86 20.30 -18.27
CA PHE A 46 -30.48 20.18 -16.86
C PHE A 46 -30.08 18.75 -16.51
N LYS A 47 -30.79 17.75 -17.04
CA LYS A 47 -30.44 16.34 -16.84
C LYS A 47 -29.04 16.03 -17.36
N GLU A 48 -28.74 16.43 -18.60
CA GLU A 48 -27.41 16.26 -19.19
C GLU A 48 -26.34 17.06 -18.46
N GLY A 49 -26.63 18.31 -18.09
CA GLY A 49 -25.74 19.18 -17.33
C GLY A 49 -25.35 18.57 -15.98
N PHE A 50 -26.33 18.17 -15.16
CA PHE A 50 -26.06 17.53 -13.86
C PHE A 50 -25.27 16.23 -14.02
N ARG A 51 -25.62 15.39 -15.01
CA ARG A 51 -24.88 14.14 -15.29
C ARG A 51 -23.41 14.42 -15.57
N SER A 52 -23.11 15.40 -16.42
CA SER A 52 -21.74 15.78 -16.78
C SER A 52 -21.00 16.41 -15.59
N ILE A 53 -21.64 17.31 -14.83
CA ILE A 53 -21.05 17.93 -13.62
C ILE A 53 -20.68 16.87 -12.57
N PHE A 54 -21.58 15.93 -12.26
CA PHE A 54 -21.28 14.87 -11.30
C PHE A 54 -20.18 13.92 -11.80
N SER A 55 -20.07 13.70 -13.10
CA SER A 55 -18.96 12.95 -13.70
C SER A 55 -17.62 13.69 -13.55
N LEU A 56 -17.59 14.99 -13.84
CA LEU A 56 -16.40 15.83 -13.68
C LEU A 56 -15.94 15.89 -12.22
N LEU A 57 -16.87 16.10 -11.29
CA LEU A 57 -16.58 16.11 -9.85
C LEU A 57 -16.06 14.76 -9.36
N ASN A 58 -16.65 13.66 -9.84
CA ASN A 58 -16.19 12.31 -9.51
C ASN A 58 -14.71 12.11 -9.92
N SER A 59 -14.37 12.46 -11.16
CA SER A 59 -13.00 12.41 -11.69
C SER A 59 -12.04 13.32 -10.91
N LEU A 60 -12.47 14.55 -10.58
CA LEU A 60 -11.67 15.50 -9.81
C LEU A 60 -11.35 14.95 -8.42
N PHE A 61 -12.33 14.38 -7.74
CA PHE A 61 -12.12 13.79 -6.42
C PHE A 61 -11.21 12.57 -6.44
N ILE A 62 -11.25 11.74 -7.49
CA ILE A 62 -10.28 10.65 -7.67
C ILE A 62 -8.87 11.21 -7.85
N LEU A 63 -8.70 12.20 -8.71
CA LEU A 63 -7.40 12.83 -8.99
C LEU A 63 -6.85 13.57 -7.76
N LEU A 64 -7.72 14.23 -7.00
CA LEU A 64 -7.37 14.82 -5.72
C LEU A 64 -6.89 13.73 -4.76
N ALA A 65 -7.51 12.55 -4.69
CA ALA A 65 -7.06 11.51 -3.77
C ALA A 65 -5.63 10.98 -4.03
N LEU A 66 -5.08 11.10 -5.25
CA LEU A 66 -3.83 10.45 -5.65
C LEU A 66 -2.58 10.80 -4.83
N PRO A 67 -2.31 12.05 -4.41
CA PRO A 67 -1.13 12.39 -3.62
C PRO A 67 -1.06 11.67 -2.27
N TRP A 68 -2.21 11.24 -1.74
CA TRP A 68 -2.32 10.48 -0.49
C TRP A 68 -2.06 8.98 -0.66
N PHE A 69 -1.92 8.48 -1.89
CA PHE A 69 -1.57 7.08 -2.12
C PHE A 69 -0.12 6.82 -1.70
N ARG A 70 0.07 5.79 -0.86
CA ARG A 70 1.38 5.39 -0.36
C ARG A 70 2.34 4.96 -1.46
N TYR A 71 1.83 4.29 -2.47
CA TYR A 71 2.61 3.67 -3.54
C TYR A 71 2.27 4.33 -4.87
N LEU A 72 3.13 5.26 -5.28
CA LEU A 72 3.02 5.96 -6.55
C LEU A 72 4.03 5.38 -7.58
N PRO A 73 3.71 5.46 -8.88
CA PRO A 73 4.66 5.20 -9.95
C PRO A 73 5.80 6.22 -9.92
N LYS A 74 7.04 5.73 -9.93
CA LYS A 74 8.26 6.55 -9.91
C LYS A 74 8.27 7.74 -10.90
N PRO A 75 7.81 7.61 -12.17
CA PRO A 75 7.82 8.76 -13.09
C PRO A 75 6.83 9.87 -12.71
N PHE A 76 5.69 9.53 -12.09
CA PHE A 76 4.65 10.51 -11.77
C PHE A 76 4.65 10.94 -10.30
N GLU A 77 5.33 10.20 -9.41
CA GLU A 77 5.48 10.55 -8.00
C GLU A 77 5.91 12.01 -7.75
N PRO A 78 6.95 12.57 -8.41
CA PRO A 78 7.34 13.96 -8.18
C PRO A 78 6.28 14.96 -8.66
N LEU A 79 5.53 14.64 -9.71
CA LEU A 79 4.46 15.49 -10.22
C LEU A 79 3.25 15.49 -9.28
N ILE A 80 2.77 14.30 -8.90
CA ILE A 80 1.57 14.10 -8.09
C ILE A 80 1.76 14.65 -6.65
N LYS A 81 2.95 14.51 -6.08
CA LYS A 81 3.25 15.05 -4.73
C LYS A 81 3.62 16.53 -4.73
N SER A 82 3.80 17.15 -5.90
CA SER A 82 4.15 18.57 -5.97
C SER A 82 2.97 19.47 -5.58
N ASN A 83 3.27 20.68 -5.11
CA ASN A 83 2.27 21.73 -4.92
C ASN A 83 1.61 22.18 -6.24
N PHE A 84 2.13 21.75 -7.40
CA PHE A 84 1.56 22.02 -8.72
C PHE A 84 0.42 21.07 -9.08
N TRP A 85 0.29 19.92 -8.41
CA TRP A 85 -0.72 18.91 -8.73
C TRP A 85 -2.16 19.46 -8.77
N PRO A 86 -2.63 20.26 -7.78
CA PRO A 86 -3.95 20.87 -7.85
C PRO A 86 -4.19 21.74 -9.08
N TYR A 87 -3.15 22.39 -9.61
CA TYR A 87 -3.26 23.19 -10.83
C TYR A 87 -3.31 22.31 -12.08
N VAL A 88 -2.49 21.25 -12.13
CA VAL A 88 -2.47 20.28 -13.24
C VAL A 88 -3.83 19.63 -13.44
N ILE A 89 -4.55 19.31 -12.36
CA ILE A 89 -5.89 18.70 -12.43
C ILE A 89 -7.02 19.73 -12.44
N GLY A 90 -6.80 20.90 -11.83
CA GLY A 90 -7.81 21.94 -11.65
C GLY A 90 -8.03 22.79 -12.89
N VAL A 91 -6.97 23.13 -13.64
CA VAL A 91 -7.12 23.90 -14.89
C VAL A 91 -7.95 23.13 -15.93
N PRO A 92 -7.66 21.85 -16.24
CA PRO A 92 -8.51 21.06 -17.13
C PRO A 92 -9.94 20.89 -16.60
N PHE A 93 -10.10 20.75 -15.28
CA PHE A 93 -11.42 20.65 -14.65
C PHE A 93 -12.25 21.92 -14.87
N VAL A 94 -11.69 23.11 -14.61
CA VAL A 94 -12.37 24.39 -14.83
C VAL A 94 -12.70 24.58 -16.31
N PHE A 95 -11.79 24.19 -17.19
CA PHE A 95 -11.99 24.25 -18.64
C PHE A 95 -13.12 23.32 -19.12
N ALA A 96 -13.32 22.17 -18.47
CA ALA A 96 -14.44 21.28 -18.76
C ALA A 96 -15.76 21.74 -18.09
N LEU A 97 -15.67 22.31 -16.88
CA LEU A 97 -16.84 22.70 -16.08
C LEU A 97 -17.52 23.96 -16.62
N LEU A 98 -16.76 25.01 -16.98
CA LEU A 98 -17.31 26.29 -17.41
C LEU A 98 -18.23 26.16 -18.65
N PRO A 99 -17.83 25.48 -19.73
CA PRO A 99 -18.71 25.26 -20.89
C PRO A 99 -19.96 24.44 -20.54
N THR A 100 -19.79 23.44 -19.65
CA THR A 100 -20.89 22.59 -19.17
C THR A 100 -21.94 23.38 -18.42
N LEU A 101 -21.51 24.27 -17.50
CA LEU A 101 -22.41 25.16 -16.77
C LEU A 101 -23.07 26.18 -17.70
N HIS A 102 -22.30 26.80 -18.59
CA HIS A 102 -22.81 27.81 -19.51
C HIS A 102 -23.97 27.26 -20.37
N LYS A 103 -23.82 26.06 -20.93
CA LYS A 103 -24.88 25.44 -21.74
C LYS A 103 -26.06 24.93 -20.90
N MET A 104 -25.84 24.47 -19.66
CA MET A 104 -26.92 24.09 -18.75
C MET A 104 -27.88 25.26 -18.48
N PHE A 105 -27.37 26.49 -18.36
CA PHE A 105 -28.18 27.68 -18.08
C PHE A 105 -28.68 28.42 -19.33
N LEU A 106 -27.95 28.40 -20.47
CA LEU A 106 -28.33 29.13 -21.69
C LEU A 106 -29.08 28.29 -22.74
N ALA A 107 -29.36 27.00 -22.49
CA ALA A 107 -30.14 26.12 -23.36
C ALA A 107 -29.68 26.09 -24.84
N SER A 108 -28.38 26.20 -25.09
CA SER A 108 -27.85 26.05 -26.46
C SER A 108 -27.73 24.56 -26.84
N THR A 109 -27.95 24.22 -28.10
CA THR A 109 -28.00 22.84 -28.62
C THR A 109 -26.63 22.25 -29.02
N ALA A 110 -25.51 22.83 -28.58
CA ALA A 110 -24.19 22.37 -29.03
C ALA A 110 -23.81 21.00 -28.44
N SER A 111 -23.60 19.97 -29.26
CA SER A 111 -23.28 18.58 -28.86
C SER A 111 -21.99 18.40 -28.04
N ILE A 112 -21.17 19.45 -27.90
CA ILE A 112 -19.80 19.45 -27.37
C ILE A 112 -19.70 19.12 -25.86
N ILE A 113 -20.79 19.13 -25.07
CA ILE A 113 -20.73 18.91 -23.59
C ILE A 113 -20.22 17.51 -23.23
N SER A 114 -20.71 16.47 -23.92
CA SER A 114 -20.35 15.08 -23.64
C SER A 114 -18.87 14.80 -23.95
N GLU A 115 -18.23 15.62 -24.78
CA GLU A 115 -16.85 15.38 -25.20
C GLU A 115 -15.85 15.82 -24.13
N LEU A 116 -16.09 16.98 -23.49
CA LEU A 116 -15.18 17.55 -22.48
C LEU A 116 -15.12 16.70 -21.20
N ASP A 117 -16.24 16.09 -20.79
CA ASP A 117 -16.24 15.19 -19.63
C ASP A 117 -15.47 13.88 -19.90
N VAL A 118 -15.53 13.38 -21.14
CA VAL A 118 -14.80 12.19 -21.59
C VAL A 118 -13.31 12.46 -21.56
N TYR A 119 -12.84 13.61 -22.06
CA TYR A 119 -11.42 13.96 -22.02
C TYR A 119 -10.87 13.99 -20.59
N TYR A 120 -11.63 14.59 -19.66
CA TYR A 120 -11.23 14.62 -18.25
C TYR A 120 -11.27 13.23 -17.59
N ALA A 121 -12.23 12.39 -17.96
CA ALA A 121 -12.30 11.01 -17.51
C ALA A 121 -11.11 10.16 -18.03
N ILE A 122 -10.68 10.34 -19.28
CA ILE A 122 -9.48 9.67 -19.84
C ILE A 122 -8.23 10.06 -19.05
N LEU A 123 -8.04 11.36 -18.78
CA LEU A 123 -6.94 11.87 -17.97
C LEU A 123 -6.94 11.19 -16.59
N THR A 124 -8.12 11.09 -15.96
CA THR A 124 -8.30 10.44 -14.66
C THR A 124 -7.92 8.96 -14.71
N LEU A 125 -8.44 8.22 -15.70
CA LEU A 125 -8.21 6.79 -15.86
C LEU A 125 -6.75 6.47 -16.14
N PHE A 126 -6.06 7.33 -16.91
CA PHE A 126 -4.64 7.20 -17.16
C PHE A 126 -3.83 7.20 -15.85
N PHE A 127 -3.96 8.25 -15.03
CA PHE A 127 -3.24 8.31 -13.75
C PHE A 127 -3.69 7.20 -12.79
N LEU A 128 -4.99 6.95 -12.71
CA LEU A 128 -5.55 5.93 -11.81
C LEU A 128 -5.00 4.53 -12.14
N GLY A 129 -4.92 4.15 -13.42
CA GLY A 129 -4.42 2.83 -13.84
C GLY A 129 -2.99 2.56 -13.38
N PHE A 130 -2.09 3.53 -13.58
CA PHE A 130 -0.70 3.41 -13.13
C PHE A 130 -0.57 3.36 -11.61
N VAL A 131 -1.35 4.18 -10.89
CA VAL A 131 -1.32 4.22 -9.41
C VAL A 131 -1.87 2.93 -8.81
N LEU A 132 -2.97 2.39 -9.35
CA LEU A 132 -3.54 1.12 -8.89
C LEU A 132 -2.59 -0.05 -9.14
N TRP A 133 -1.99 -0.12 -10.33
CA TRP A 133 -0.99 -1.15 -10.64
C TRP A 133 0.17 -1.15 -9.65
N GLU A 134 0.85 -0.01 -9.50
CA GLU A 134 1.97 0.13 -8.57
C GLU A 134 1.56 -0.16 -7.12
N SER A 135 0.37 0.27 -6.73
CA SER A 135 -0.18 -0.01 -5.40
C SER A 135 -0.38 -1.50 -5.17
N PHE A 136 -1.01 -2.23 -6.08
CA PHE A 136 -1.27 -3.66 -5.90
C PHE A 136 -0.01 -4.52 -6.00
N VAL A 137 0.89 -4.19 -6.93
CA VAL A 137 2.16 -4.92 -7.08
C VAL A 137 3.04 -4.77 -5.84
N LYS A 138 3.20 -3.54 -5.32
CA LYS A 138 3.98 -3.31 -4.09
C LYS A 138 3.34 -3.92 -2.84
N ARG A 139 2.01 -4.12 -2.84
CA ARG A 139 1.27 -4.84 -1.80
C ARG A 139 1.22 -6.36 -2.00
N ARG A 140 2.03 -6.92 -2.91
CA ARG A 140 2.11 -8.37 -3.20
C ARG A 140 0.80 -8.98 -3.71
N LEU A 141 0.01 -8.20 -4.43
CA LEU A 141 -1.24 -8.64 -5.06
C LEU A 141 -1.17 -8.43 -6.58
N PRO A 142 -0.23 -9.07 -7.30
CA PRO A 142 -0.01 -8.83 -8.73
C PRO A 142 -1.23 -9.20 -9.58
N LEU A 143 -2.03 -10.20 -9.16
CA LEU A 143 -3.28 -10.57 -9.84
C LEU A 143 -4.31 -9.44 -9.82
N LEU A 144 -4.49 -8.78 -8.67
CA LEU A 144 -5.35 -7.60 -8.55
C LEU A 144 -4.80 -6.42 -9.35
N GLY A 145 -3.47 -6.28 -9.42
CA GLY A 145 -2.81 -5.32 -10.29
C GLY A 145 -3.24 -5.50 -11.75
N TRP A 146 -3.13 -6.71 -12.29
CA TRP A 146 -3.57 -7.01 -13.65
C TRP A 146 -5.06 -6.77 -13.87
N LEU A 147 -5.89 -7.20 -12.92
CA LEU A 147 -7.33 -6.99 -12.97
C LEU A 147 -7.70 -5.50 -12.96
N SER A 148 -6.93 -4.68 -12.24
CA SER A 148 -7.12 -3.22 -12.24
C SER A 148 -6.80 -2.58 -13.59
N ILE A 149 -5.73 -3.01 -14.27
CA ILE A 149 -5.38 -2.53 -15.62
C ILE A 149 -6.48 -2.90 -16.61
N ILE A 150 -6.93 -4.16 -16.58
CA ILE A 150 -8.01 -4.64 -17.46
C ILE A 150 -9.27 -3.81 -17.23
N THR A 151 -9.67 -3.61 -15.97
CA THR A 151 -10.87 -2.83 -15.64
C THR A 151 -10.76 -1.37 -16.12
N VAL A 152 -9.60 -0.74 -15.92
CA VAL A 152 -9.34 0.63 -16.38
C VAL A 152 -9.37 0.70 -17.92
N PHE A 153 -8.78 -0.28 -18.60
CA PHE A 153 -8.79 -0.36 -20.06
C PHE A 153 -10.20 -0.50 -20.62
N ILE A 154 -11.02 -1.40 -20.06
CA ILE A 154 -12.41 -1.56 -20.52
C ILE A 154 -13.22 -0.29 -20.20
N THR A 155 -12.96 0.37 -19.06
CA THR A 155 -13.60 1.66 -18.73
C THR A 155 -13.21 2.75 -19.73
N LEU A 156 -11.95 2.77 -20.20
CA LEU A 156 -11.49 3.68 -21.24
C LEU A 156 -12.22 3.44 -22.56
N LEU A 157 -12.34 2.17 -22.98
CA LEU A 157 -13.11 1.82 -24.18
C LEU A 157 -14.55 2.34 -24.09
N ALA A 158 -15.18 2.23 -22.93
CA ALA A 158 -16.54 2.75 -22.71
C ALA A 158 -16.65 4.26 -22.91
N GLN A 159 -15.67 5.01 -22.41
CA GLN A 159 -15.63 6.46 -22.60
C GLN A 159 -15.38 6.82 -24.07
N MET A 160 -14.63 6.00 -24.81
CA MET A 160 -14.49 6.15 -26.26
C MET A 160 -15.79 5.85 -27.01
N TYR A 161 -16.54 4.82 -26.63
CA TYR A 161 -17.85 4.54 -27.20
C TYR A 161 -18.84 5.70 -26.97
N LYS A 162 -18.74 6.41 -25.84
CA LYS A 162 -19.53 7.62 -25.58
C LYS A 162 -19.27 8.76 -26.57
N LEU A 163 -18.10 8.81 -27.21
CA LEU A 163 -17.79 9.79 -28.27
C LEU A 163 -18.30 9.37 -29.66
N LEU A 164 -18.51 8.08 -29.88
CA LEU A 164 -18.89 7.53 -31.19
C LEU A 164 -20.42 7.53 -31.43
N ASP A 165 -21.19 8.08 -30.48
CA ASP A 165 -22.66 8.25 -30.52
C ASP A 165 -23.46 6.96 -30.80
N ASP A 166 -22.82 5.80 -30.58
CA ASP A 166 -23.42 4.50 -30.88
C ASP A 166 -24.37 4.09 -29.73
N THR A 167 -25.66 3.99 -30.05
CA THR A 167 -26.78 3.79 -29.10
C THR A 167 -26.76 2.45 -28.32
N ILE A 168 -25.77 1.59 -28.58
CA ILE A 168 -25.69 0.27 -27.96
C ILE A 168 -25.35 0.40 -26.46
N ASN A 169 -26.37 0.18 -25.62
CA ASN A 169 -26.26 -0.16 -24.20
C ASN A 169 -25.26 0.67 -23.36
N LEU A 170 -25.10 1.97 -23.68
CA LEU A 170 -24.28 2.95 -22.94
C LEU A 170 -24.56 2.95 -21.43
N LEU A 171 -25.82 2.71 -21.04
CA LEU A 171 -26.25 2.66 -19.64
C LEU A 171 -25.76 1.39 -18.93
N LEU A 172 -25.90 0.23 -19.56
CA LEU A 172 -25.44 -1.06 -19.03
C LEU A 172 -23.91 -1.07 -18.89
N PHE A 173 -23.22 -0.60 -19.93
CA PHE A 173 -21.77 -0.44 -19.94
C PHE A 173 -21.34 0.52 -18.83
N SER A 174 -21.90 1.74 -18.76
CA SER A 174 -21.58 2.69 -17.69
C SER A 174 -21.82 2.13 -16.29
N ALA A 175 -22.86 1.30 -16.09
CA ALA A 175 -23.15 0.67 -14.81
C ALA A 175 -22.09 -0.37 -14.44
N ILE A 176 -21.74 -1.27 -15.36
CA ILE A 176 -20.68 -2.30 -15.17
C ILE A 176 -19.33 -1.67 -14.84
N PHE A 177 -19.01 -0.52 -15.44
CA PHE A 177 -17.73 0.15 -15.19
C PHE A 177 -17.70 0.87 -13.85
N LYS A 178 -18.76 1.60 -13.49
CA LYS A 178 -18.86 2.24 -12.17
C LYS A 178 -18.76 1.18 -11.06
N THR A 179 -19.46 0.06 -11.18
CA THR A 179 -19.40 -1.02 -10.18
C THR A 179 -18.02 -1.68 -10.13
N SER A 180 -17.39 -1.97 -11.27
CA SER A 180 -16.03 -2.51 -11.33
C SER A 180 -14.99 -1.58 -10.69
N LEU A 181 -15.10 -0.27 -10.93
CA LEU A 181 -14.20 0.73 -10.35
C LEU A 181 -14.40 0.87 -8.84
N ILE A 182 -15.65 0.87 -8.35
CA ILE A 182 -15.96 0.80 -6.91
C ILE A 182 -15.33 -0.44 -6.28
N MET A 183 -15.48 -1.60 -6.93
CA MET A 183 -14.89 -2.86 -6.45
C MET A 183 -13.36 -2.79 -6.37
N LEU A 184 -12.69 -2.12 -7.30
CA LEU A 184 -11.24 -1.89 -7.23
C LEU A 184 -10.84 -1.02 -6.04
N PHE A 185 -11.59 0.04 -5.74
CA PHE A 185 -11.32 0.85 -4.55
C PHE A 185 -11.54 0.09 -3.25
N PHE A 186 -12.56 -0.78 -3.18
CA PHE A 186 -12.72 -1.70 -2.05
C PHE A 186 -11.56 -2.69 -1.96
N ALA A 187 -11.14 -3.27 -3.08
CA ALA A 187 -10.00 -4.18 -3.12
C ALA A 187 -8.70 -3.49 -2.67
N LEU A 188 -8.52 -2.22 -3.02
CA LEU A 188 -7.40 -1.40 -2.54
C LEU A 188 -7.49 -1.18 -1.02
N ALA A 189 -8.66 -0.82 -0.49
CA ALA A 189 -8.85 -0.65 0.95
C ALA A 189 -8.59 -1.96 1.73
N LEU A 190 -9.12 -3.08 1.23
CA LEU A 190 -8.88 -4.40 1.83
C LEU A 190 -7.41 -4.84 1.72
N SER A 191 -6.73 -4.50 0.61
CA SER A 191 -5.30 -4.75 0.47
C SER A 191 -4.47 -3.99 1.49
N TRP A 192 -4.91 -2.79 1.91
CA TRP A 192 -4.28 -2.05 2.98
C TRP A 192 -4.50 -2.70 4.33
N VAL A 193 -5.71 -3.16 4.64
CA VAL A 193 -5.97 -3.90 5.89
C VAL A 193 -5.12 -5.17 5.95
N LYS A 194 -5.05 -5.92 4.84
CA LYS A 194 -4.18 -7.09 4.72
C LYS A 194 -2.71 -6.75 4.95
N GLU A 195 -2.21 -5.68 4.33
CA GLU A 195 -0.82 -5.23 4.55
C GLU A 195 -0.60 -4.86 6.02
N LEU A 196 -1.56 -4.18 6.64
CA LEU A 196 -1.47 -3.81 8.05
C LEU A 196 -1.37 -5.06 8.94
N THR A 197 -2.17 -6.09 8.70
CA THR A 197 -2.13 -7.32 9.49
C THR A 197 -0.89 -8.17 9.22
N GLU A 198 -0.42 -8.23 7.97
CA GLU A 198 0.78 -9.01 7.59
C GLU A 198 2.11 -8.38 8.05
N THR A 199 2.10 -7.08 8.35
CA THR A 199 3.26 -6.31 8.82
C THR A 199 3.35 -6.20 10.35
N VAL A 200 2.35 -6.69 11.09
CA VAL A 200 2.41 -6.76 12.56
C VAL A 200 3.46 -7.79 12.96
N ILE A 201 4.49 -7.31 13.67
CA ILE A 201 5.50 -8.17 14.29
C ILE A 201 4.92 -8.70 15.61
N PRO A 202 4.93 -10.03 15.82
CA PRO A 202 4.33 -10.63 17.01
C PRO A 202 5.10 -10.26 18.27
N ALA A 203 4.46 -10.39 19.43
CA ALA A 203 5.12 -10.15 20.71
C ALA A 203 6.25 -11.18 20.97
N PRO A 204 7.26 -10.86 21.81
CA PRO A 204 8.41 -11.75 22.05
C PRO A 204 8.04 -13.17 22.48
N HIS A 205 6.95 -13.34 23.24
CA HIS A 205 6.47 -14.63 23.73
C HIS A 205 5.78 -15.49 22.67
N GLN A 206 5.30 -14.88 21.58
CA GLN A 206 4.62 -15.57 20.49
C GLN A 206 5.59 -16.02 19.40
N LEU A 207 6.76 -15.38 19.32
CA LEU A 207 7.78 -15.67 18.34
C LEU A 207 8.57 -16.92 18.74
N LYS A 208 8.72 -17.88 17.83
CA LYS A 208 9.62 -19.05 17.99
C LYS A 208 10.69 -19.05 16.91
N LEU A 209 11.90 -19.47 17.28
CA LEU A 209 13.06 -19.55 16.40
C LEU A 209 13.51 -21.01 16.28
N HIS A 210 13.61 -21.47 15.04
CA HIS A 210 14.16 -22.77 14.70
C HIS A 210 15.36 -22.59 13.78
N PHE A 211 16.54 -22.96 14.25
CA PHE A 211 17.79 -22.89 13.49
C PHE A 211 18.08 -24.23 12.84
N PHE A 212 18.23 -24.26 11.51
CA PHE A 212 18.53 -25.49 10.77
C PHE A 212 19.43 -25.22 9.56
N ARG A 213 20.19 -26.24 9.16
CA ARG A 213 21.09 -26.20 8.01
C ARG A 213 20.58 -27.19 6.97
N LYS A 214 20.27 -26.72 5.76
CA LYS A 214 19.91 -27.60 4.66
C LYS A 214 21.09 -27.77 3.72
N SER A 215 21.54 -29.00 3.56
CA SER A 215 22.45 -29.41 2.47
C SER A 215 21.65 -29.38 1.16
N GLY A 216 21.76 -28.28 0.42
CA GLY A 216 21.47 -28.28 -1.02
C GLY A 216 22.62 -28.92 -1.80
N LEU A 217 22.54 -28.93 -3.14
CA LEU A 217 23.59 -29.39 -4.08
C LEU A 217 25.02 -29.27 -3.52
N PRO A 218 25.96 -30.18 -3.89
CA PRO A 218 27.18 -30.56 -3.14
C PRO A 218 28.17 -29.45 -2.73
N ASN A 219 27.89 -28.17 -2.98
CA ASN A 219 28.74 -27.04 -2.63
C ASN A 219 27.98 -25.80 -2.10
N LYS A 220 26.69 -25.92 -1.71
CA LYS A 220 25.93 -24.79 -1.17
C LYS A 220 25.11 -25.17 0.05
N GLU A 221 25.70 -24.93 1.20
CA GLU A 221 25.01 -24.97 2.48
C GLU A 221 24.13 -23.73 2.61
N ASN A 222 22.84 -23.96 2.82
CA ASN A 222 21.90 -22.88 3.08
C ASN A 222 21.66 -22.81 4.59
N PHE A 223 22.15 -21.75 5.21
CA PHE A 223 21.91 -21.44 6.61
C PHE A 223 20.52 -20.81 6.75
N GLN A 224 19.59 -21.52 7.39
CA GLN A 224 18.19 -21.13 7.45
C GLN A 224 17.70 -20.97 8.89
N VAL A 225 16.84 -19.98 9.10
CA VAL A 225 16.15 -19.76 10.37
C VAL A 225 14.66 -19.67 10.08
N SER A 226 13.87 -20.60 10.62
CA SER A 226 12.40 -20.50 10.61
C SER A 226 11.96 -19.64 11.79
N MET A 227 11.14 -18.64 11.49
CA MET A 227 10.50 -17.77 12.46
C MET A 227 9.00 -18.07 12.45
N GLN A 228 8.50 -18.65 13.55
CA GLN A 228 7.09 -18.95 13.77
C GLN A 228 6.45 -17.91 14.70
N GLY A 229 5.12 -17.78 14.66
CA GLY A 229 4.37 -16.84 15.50
C GLY A 229 3.77 -15.65 14.75
N PHE A 230 3.98 -15.55 13.44
CA PHE A 230 3.26 -14.59 12.60
C PHE A 230 1.80 -15.05 12.40
N SER A 231 0.87 -14.11 12.20
CA SER A 231 -0.58 -14.39 12.07
C SER A 231 -0.97 -15.31 10.90
N ARG A 232 -0.03 -15.67 10.04
CA ARG A 232 -0.18 -16.68 9.01
C ARG A 232 0.56 -17.92 9.50
N ASN A 233 -0.15 -19.03 9.70
CA ASN A 233 0.33 -20.35 10.15
C ASN A 233 1.40 -21.00 9.23
N GLU A 234 2.12 -20.21 8.43
CA GLU A 234 3.22 -20.65 7.59
C GLU A 234 4.53 -20.21 8.23
N ASP A 235 5.39 -21.17 8.53
CA ASP A 235 6.78 -20.97 8.94
C ASP A 235 7.51 -20.05 7.96
N ARG A 236 7.96 -18.88 8.44
CA ARG A 236 8.73 -17.96 7.61
C ARG A 236 10.20 -18.33 7.69
N VAL A 237 10.72 -18.94 6.63
CA VAL A 237 12.13 -19.34 6.55
C VAL A 237 12.98 -18.23 5.95
N VAL A 238 13.95 -17.74 6.72
CA VAL A 238 14.95 -16.75 6.28
C VAL A 238 16.27 -17.44 5.99
N SER A 239 16.85 -17.20 4.81
CA SER A 239 18.22 -17.63 4.48
C SER A 239 19.22 -16.53 4.84
N LEU A 240 20.19 -16.85 5.70
CA LEU A 240 21.22 -15.92 6.16
C LEU A 240 22.59 -16.26 5.58
N THR A 241 23.47 -15.26 5.49
CA THR A 241 24.90 -15.52 5.22
C THR A 241 25.54 -16.26 6.41
N PRO A 242 26.62 -17.03 6.21
CA PRO A 242 27.27 -17.80 7.28
C PRO A 242 27.63 -16.95 8.50
N ALA A 243 28.15 -15.73 8.29
CA ALA A 243 28.53 -14.82 9.38
C ALA A 243 27.30 -14.36 10.21
N LEU A 244 26.21 -13.99 9.54
CA LEU A 244 24.98 -13.55 10.22
C LEU A 244 24.26 -14.71 10.92
N TYR A 245 24.28 -15.91 10.32
CA TYR A 245 23.74 -17.11 10.96
C TYR A 245 24.51 -17.44 12.25
N LYS A 246 25.85 -17.45 12.19
CA LYS A 246 26.69 -17.68 13.38
C LYS A 246 26.42 -16.65 14.48
N LEU A 247 26.31 -15.37 14.12
CA LEU A 247 25.96 -14.32 15.07
C LEU A 247 24.59 -14.56 15.70
N PHE A 248 23.58 -14.89 14.91
CA PHE A 248 22.23 -15.09 15.44
C PHE A 248 22.13 -16.37 16.30
N LYS A 249 22.85 -17.42 15.90
CA LYS A 249 23.01 -18.65 16.69
C LYS A 249 23.71 -18.38 18.02
N LEU A 250 24.74 -17.53 18.05
CA LEU A 250 25.44 -17.13 19.27
C LEU A 250 24.49 -16.48 20.29
N PHE A 251 23.57 -15.61 19.83
CA PHE A 251 22.52 -15.05 20.69
C PHE A 251 21.59 -16.12 21.28
N ALA A 252 21.20 -17.09 20.45
CA ALA A 252 20.33 -18.19 20.86
C ALA A 252 21.03 -19.13 21.87
N GLU A 253 22.26 -19.55 21.59
CA GLU A 253 23.07 -20.40 22.47
C GLU A 253 23.34 -19.73 23.82
N ARG A 254 23.75 -18.46 23.82
CA ARG A 254 23.99 -17.69 25.05
C ARG A 254 22.73 -17.59 25.90
N LYS A 255 21.57 -17.42 25.27
CA LYS A 255 20.27 -17.38 25.97
C LYS A 255 19.88 -18.74 26.55
N LEU A 256 20.22 -19.84 25.88
CA LEU A 256 19.95 -21.19 26.39
C LEU A 256 20.85 -21.52 27.59
N VAL A 257 22.16 -21.27 27.47
CA VAL A 257 23.19 -21.68 28.46
C VAL A 257 23.22 -20.78 29.69
N GLU A 258 23.18 -19.45 29.54
CA GLU A 258 23.32 -18.51 30.66
C GLU A 258 21.95 -18.00 31.17
N ALA A 259 21.88 -17.63 32.44
CA ALA A 259 20.67 -17.04 33.03
C ALA A 259 20.40 -15.63 32.47
N ASP A 260 21.46 -14.81 32.30
CA ASP A 260 21.32 -13.42 31.90
C ASP A 260 21.41 -13.20 30.38
N GLY A 261 22.15 -14.05 29.67
CA GLY A 261 22.17 -14.13 28.21
C GLY A 261 22.76 -12.91 27.47
N TRP A 262 23.59 -12.09 28.13
CA TRP A 262 24.14 -10.86 27.57
C TRP A 262 25.35 -11.10 26.68
N LEU A 263 25.38 -10.48 25.50
CA LEU A 263 26.56 -10.37 24.64
C LEU A 263 27.11 -8.93 24.67
N GLU A 264 28.44 -8.79 24.62
CA GLU A 264 29.12 -7.49 24.65
C GLU A 264 29.60 -7.04 23.26
N ILE A 265 29.26 -5.80 22.89
CA ILE A 265 29.66 -5.18 21.63
C ILE A 265 31.02 -4.49 21.79
N LYS A 266 31.95 -4.80 20.88
CA LYS A 266 33.31 -4.22 20.86
C LYS A 266 33.28 -2.68 20.79
N PRO A 267 33.94 -1.98 21.75
CA PRO A 267 34.19 -0.55 21.70
C PRO A 267 35.02 -0.10 20.50
N LYS A 268 34.89 1.18 20.10
CA LYS A 268 35.91 1.83 19.25
C LYS A 268 37.28 1.93 19.93
N ASN A 269 37.29 2.19 21.25
CA ASN A 269 38.48 2.17 22.10
C ASN A 269 38.50 0.84 22.86
N PHE A 270 39.04 -0.21 22.23
CA PHE A 270 39.02 -1.56 22.79
C PHE A 270 40.33 -1.87 23.53
N ASP A 271 40.19 -2.57 24.64
CA ASP A 271 41.32 -3.26 25.27
C ASP A 271 41.67 -4.49 24.42
N VAL A 272 42.94 -4.61 24.01
CA VAL A 272 43.44 -5.73 23.18
C VAL A 272 43.37 -7.06 23.94
N SER A 273 43.36 -7.02 25.27
CA SER A 273 43.32 -8.21 26.13
C SER A 273 41.91 -8.82 26.27
N LYS A 274 40.85 -8.08 25.91
CA LYS A 274 39.46 -8.52 26.10
C LYS A 274 38.87 -9.07 24.81
N THR A 275 38.35 -10.29 24.86
CA THR A 275 37.56 -10.87 23.78
C THR A 275 36.13 -10.34 23.83
N TYR A 276 35.61 -9.90 22.68
CA TYR A 276 34.24 -9.39 22.54
C TYR A 276 33.43 -10.33 21.67
N ASP A 277 32.14 -10.47 21.98
CA ASP A 277 31.23 -11.38 21.26
C ASP A 277 30.82 -10.82 19.89
N ILE A 278 30.73 -9.49 19.77
CA ILE A 278 30.26 -8.79 18.57
C ILE A 278 31.32 -7.76 18.16
N ASN A 279 31.77 -7.81 16.90
CA ASN A 279 32.91 -7.00 16.45
C ASN A 279 32.53 -5.54 16.16
N ASP A 280 31.29 -5.30 15.72
CA ASP A 280 30.80 -3.96 15.36
C ASP A 280 29.29 -3.85 15.59
N HIS A 281 28.84 -2.68 16.02
CA HIS A 281 27.42 -2.32 16.11
C HIS A 281 26.67 -2.49 14.78
N ASN A 282 27.37 -2.35 13.64
CA ASN A 282 26.77 -2.58 12.33
C ASN A 282 26.43 -4.05 12.03
N GLU A 283 26.99 -5.01 12.76
CA GLU A 283 26.63 -6.43 12.58
C GLU A 283 25.17 -6.69 12.96
N LEU A 284 24.70 -6.10 14.07
CA LEU A 284 23.30 -6.18 14.47
C LEU A 284 22.37 -5.55 13.44
N LYS A 285 22.74 -4.37 12.92
CA LYS A 285 21.97 -3.69 11.87
C LYS A 285 21.87 -4.55 10.61
N ARG A 286 22.97 -5.17 10.19
CA ARG A 286 23.01 -6.08 9.04
C ARG A 286 22.17 -7.33 9.28
N LEU A 287 22.21 -7.90 10.48
CA LEU A 287 21.38 -9.05 10.87
C LEU A 287 19.89 -8.72 10.76
N ILE A 288 19.45 -7.62 11.40
CA ILE A 288 18.03 -7.21 11.37
C ILE A 288 17.58 -6.93 9.94
N SER A 289 18.39 -6.22 9.13
CA SER A 289 18.07 -5.98 7.72
C SER A 289 17.96 -7.28 6.92
N ALA A 290 18.85 -8.25 7.14
CA ALA A 290 18.78 -9.55 6.46
C ALA A 290 17.54 -10.37 6.87
N LEU A 291 17.17 -10.32 8.16
CA LEU A 291 15.92 -10.91 8.65
C LEU A 291 14.71 -10.26 7.99
N LEU A 292 14.67 -8.92 7.91
CA LEU A 292 13.58 -8.20 7.25
C LEU A 292 13.52 -8.48 5.74
N ASP A 293 14.66 -8.53 5.07
CA ASP A 293 14.73 -8.89 3.66
C ASP A 293 14.22 -10.32 3.42
N GLY A 294 14.48 -11.25 4.34
CA GLY A 294 13.94 -12.61 4.28
C GLY A 294 12.45 -12.69 4.60
N LEU A 295 11.97 -11.96 5.61
CA LEU A 295 10.57 -11.99 6.07
C LEU A 295 9.62 -11.23 5.14
N PHE A 296 10.06 -10.07 4.65
CA PHE A 296 9.25 -9.11 3.90
C PHE A 296 9.74 -8.87 2.48
N GLY A 297 10.91 -9.38 2.09
CA GLY A 297 11.49 -9.10 0.77
C GLY A 297 12.25 -7.77 0.73
N LYS A 298 13.25 -7.71 -0.14
CA LYS A 298 14.07 -6.52 -0.32
C LYS A 298 13.21 -5.31 -0.72
N ASN A 299 13.46 -4.15 -0.10
CA ASN A 299 12.73 -2.88 -0.30
C ASN A 299 11.24 -2.90 0.09
N CYS A 300 10.76 -3.93 0.78
CA CYS A 300 9.36 -4.04 1.20
C CYS A 300 9.15 -3.75 2.70
N TRP A 301 10.18 -3.28 3.39
CA TRP A 301 10.13 -2.91 4.80
C TRP A 301 10.61 -1.47 5.01
N THR A 302 10.21 -0.88 6.14
CA THR A 302 10.56 0.49 6.53
C THR A 302 11.12 0.51 7.95
N LYS A 303 11.91 1.54 8.27
CA LYS A 303 12.55 1.66 9.58
C LYS A 303 11.55 1.67 10.72
N ASP A 304 10.52 2.52 10.63
CA ASP A 304 9.61 2.77 11.75
C ASP A 304 8.61 1.63 11.97
N LYS A 305 8.14 0.99 10.90
CA LYS A 305 7.14 -0.08 10.99
C LYS A 305 7.72 -1.47 11.20
N HIS A 306 8.97 -1.70 10.76
CA HIS A 306 9.53 -3.06 10.73
C HIS A 306 10.86 -3.15 11.48
N PHE A 307 11.81 -2.26 11.18
CA PHE A 307 13.14 -2.34 11.77
C PHE A 307 13.11 -2.11 13.28
N VAL A 308 12.49 -1.02 13.73
CA VAL A 308 12.41 -0.70 15.16
C VAL A 308 11.60 -1.77 15.90
N PRO A 309 10.39 -2.14 15.46
CA PRO A 309 9.60 -3.16 16.18
C PRO A 309 10.26 -4.54 16.19
N LEU A 310 10.92 -4.96 15.10
CA LEU A 310 11.62 -6.25 15.07
C LEU A 310 12.84 -6.23 16.01
N LYS A 311 13.58 -5.12 16.01
CA LYS A 311 14.72 -4.93 16.92
C LYS A 311 14.27 -5.03 18.37
N THR A 312 13.22 -4.32 18.76
CA THR A 312 12.72 -4.31 20.15
C THR A 312 12.05 -5.61 20.55
N THR A 313 11.52 -6.37 19.58
CA THR A 313 10.92 -7.69 19.83
C THR A 313 11.98 -8.77 20.03
N LEU A 314 13.04 -8.75 19.20
CA LEU A 314 14.11 -9.74 19.26
C LEU A 314 15.12 -9.44 20.36
N PHE A 315 15.46 -8.18 20.56
CA PHE A 315 16.61 -7.77 21.34
C PHE A 315 16.29 -6.73 22.41
N GLU A 316 16.98 -6.86 23.53
CA GLU A 316 16.96 -5.92 24.64
C GLU A 316 18.37 -5.36 24.85
N MET A 317 18.49 -4.05 25.05
CA MET A 317 19.75 -3.38 25.37
C MET A 317 19.78 -3.03 26.86
N SER A 318 20.92 -3.20 27.53
CA SER A 318 21.05 -2.91 28.96
C SER A 318 21.00 -1.41 29.24
N GLU A 319 20.15 -0.99 30.17
CA GLU A 319 20.06 0.41 30.62
C GLU A 319 21.32 0.86 31.38
N GLN A 320 21.96 -0.05 32.12
CA GLN A 320 23.13 0.26 32.95
C GLN A 320 24.46 0.14 32.18
N ARG A 321 24.48 -0.58 31.06
CA ARG A 321 25.69 -0.81 30.25
C ARG A 321 25.36 -0.68 28.77
N GLU A 322 25.67 0.48 28.19
CA GLU A 322 25.32 0.91 26.81
C GLU A 322 25.79 -0.02 25.65
N ARG A 323 26.40 -1.18 25.94
CA ARG A 323 27.00 -2.10 24.96
C ARG A 323 26.69 -3.56 25.18
N LYS A 324 25.78 -3.86 26.12
CA LYS A 324 25.26 -5.21 26.30
C LYS A 324 23.92 -5.37 25.61
N ILE A 325 23.80 -6.43 24.83
CA ILE A 325 22.58 -6.80 24.11
C ILE A 325 22.26 -8.26 24.35
N ARG A 326 20.99 -8.60 24.52
CA ARG A 326 20.54 -9.98 24.69
C ARG A 326 19.32 -10.27 23.84
N LEU A 327 19.06 -11.55 23.63
CA LEU A 327 17.82 -12.02 23.02
C LEU A 327 16.68 -11.95 24.06
N LEU A 328 15.57 -11.32 23.68
CA LEU A 328 14.40 -11.11 24.53
C LEU A 328 13.48 -12.34 24.59
N LEU A 329 13.56 -13.24 23.60
CA LEU A 329 12.70 -14.42 23.50
C LEU A 329 12.83 -15.37 24.72
N PRO A 330 11.74 -16.05 25.12
CA PRO A 330 11.79 -17.14 26.10
C PRO A 330 12.68 -18.29 25.63
N LYS A 331 13.33 -18.99 26.56
CA LYS A 331 14.18 -20.16 26.25
C LYS A 331 13.39 -21.27 25.55
N GLU A 332 12.14 -21.48 25.94
CA GLU A 332 11.21 -22.46 25.37
C GLU A 332 10.91 -22.26 23.88
N ASN A 333 11.09 -21.02 23.40
CA ASN A 333 10.79 -20.64 22.03
C ASN A 333 12.01 -20.75 21.10
N ILE A 334 13.13 -21.28 21.58
CA ILE A 334 14.38 -21.39 20.82
C ILE A 334 14.72 -22.85 20.64
N THR A 335 14.90 -23.28 19.39
CA THR A 335 15.40 -24.61 19.07
C THR A 335 16.53 -24.53 18.06
N ILE A 336 17.57 -25.32 18.30
CA ILE A 336 18.75 -25.41 17.45
C ILE A 336 18.87 -26.87 17.05
N GLU A 337 18.71 -27.19 15.77
CA GLU A 337 19.05 -28.52 15.28
C GLU A 337 20.56 -28.71 15.39
N ASN A 338 20.97 -29.68 16.20
CA ASN A 338 22.37 -30.06 16.30
C ASN A 338 22.78 -30.82 15.03
N GLU A 339 23.98 -30.51 14.55
CA GLU A 339 24.65 -31.25 13.50
C GLU A 339 24.81 -32.70 13.97
N GLY A 340 24.07 -33.61 13.33
CA GLY A 340 24.33 -35.05 13.39
C GLY A 340 25.48 -35.41 12.48
#